data_AF-B7QB71-F1
#
_entry.id   AF-B7QB71-F1
#
_cell.length_a   1.000
_cell.length_b   1.000
_cell.length_c   1.000
_cell.angle_alpha   90.00
_cell.angle_beta   90.00
_cell.angle_gamma   90.00
#
_symmetry.space_group_name_H-M   'P 1'
#
loop_
_entity.id
_entity.type
_entity.pdbx_description
1 polymer ?
#
loop_
_entity_poly.entity_id
_entity_poly.type
_entity_poly.pdbx_seq_one_letter_code
_entity_poly.pdbx_strand_id
1 'polypeptide(L)'
;MVSLVYLEQCAAEARRQSEKLGRFVGTGTVLADYEHLSLSQVCSLEVIEFMRKLIGVYESNYPETLERCFIVNTPSFFPYAWKLLRPFMSEKTAGKMQIFSYGKECWKPVLFQYVDPSAIPVHWGGTLMGPGDDPECTHMIGRGGHVPEHLYLKNRSSDSEDSDTTTCILERGQNLDVPVKVEREGSVLRWKFQTGPGHEVGFGVTWSPTGDTIPTQEILQTTRVKCDLVPEIGELSCAKTGT
;
A
#
# COMPACT_ATOMS: atom_id res chain seq x y z
N MET A 1 -9.27 -8.13 -7.79
CA MET A 1 -9.87 -9.45 -8.10
C MET A 1 -9.05 -10.59 -7.50
N VAL A 2 -7.71 -10.61 -7.65
CA VAL A 2 -6.83 -11.65 -7.07
C VAL A 2 -6.92 -11.76 -5.54
N SER A 3 -7.04 -10.64 -4.82
CA SER A 3 -7.13 -10.62 -3.35
C SER A 3 -8.40 -11.28 -2.78
N LEU A 4 -9.54 -11.16 -3.47
CA LEU A 4 -10.79 -11.82 -3.08
C LEU A 4 -10.71 -13.33 -3.27
N VAL A 5 -10.10 -13.78 -4.37
CA VAL A 5 -9.89 -15.21 -4.63
C VAL A 5 -9.09 -15.85 -3.50
N TYR A 6 -8.07 -15.16 -3.00
CA TYR A 6 -7.28 -15.64 -1.87
C TYR A 6 -8.10 -15.76 -0.58
N LEU A 7 -8.96 -14.79 -0.27
CA LEU A 7 -9.85 -14.87 0.90
C LEU A 7 -10.84 -16.04 0.79
N GLU A 8 -11.40 -16.28 -0.40
CA GLU A 8 -12.26 -17.44 -0.65
C GLU A 8 -11.51 -18.77 -0.53
N GLN A 9 -10.25 -18.83 -0.99
CA GLN A 9 -9.38 -20.00 -0.79
C GLN A 9 -9.12 -20.25 0.69
N CYS A 10 -8.84 -19.21 1.48
CA CYS A 10 -8.70 -19.32 2.94
C CYS A 10 -9.99 -19.84 3.60
N ALA A 11 -11.16 -19.32 3.18
CA ALA A 11 -12.44 -19.79 3.70
C ALA A 11 -12.72 -21.26 3.33
N ALA A 12 -12.34 -21.69 2.11
CA ALA A 12 -12.44 -23.08 1.69
C ALA A 12 -11.51 -24.00 2.50
N GLU A 13 -10.28 -23.56 2.78
CA GLU A 13 -9.35 -24.32 3.60
C GLU A 13 -9.84 -24.41 5.06
N ALA A 14 -10.40 -23.34 5.62
CA ALA A 14 -11.00 -23.36 6.95
C ALA A 14 -12.14 -24.39 7.05
N ARG A 15 -12.97 -24.52 6.01
CA ARG A 15 -13.99 -25.58 5.92
C ARG A 15 -13.37 -26.97 5.91
N ARG A 16 -12.34 -27.21 5.09
CA ARG A 16 -11.61 -28.49 5.06
C ARG A 16 -10.98 -28.85 6.41
N GLN A 17 -10.38 -27.88 7.08
CA GLN A 17 -9.81 -28.09 8.42
C GLN A 17 -10.91 -28.39 9.45
N SER A 18 -12.09 -27.76 9.32
CA SER A 18 -13.22 -28.05 10.20
C SER A 18 -13.67 -29.51 10.08
N GLU A 19 -13.79 -30.01 8.85
CA GLU A 19 -14.13 -31.43 8.58
C GLU A 19 -13.06 -32.37 9.13
N LYS A 20 -11.78 -32.08 8.86
CA LYS A 20 -10.64 -32.90 9.30
C LYS A 20 -10.53 -32.99 10.83
N LEU A 21 -10.80 -31.91 11.54
CA LEU A 21 -10.62 -31.82 12.99
C LEU A 21 -11.90 -32.13 13.78
N GLY A 22 -13.04 -32.29 13.10
CA GLY A 22 -14.34 -32.53 13.75
C GLY A 22 -14.82 -31.36 14.62
N ARG A 23 -14.31 -30.14 14.40
CA ARG A 23 -14.68 -28.93 15.13
C ARG A 23 -14.66 -27.72 14.21
N PHE A 24 -15.44 -26.68 14.53
CA PHE A 24 -15.44 -25.46 13.73
C PHE A 24 -14.07 -24.77 13.74
N VAL A 25 -13.58 -24.46 12.55
CA VAL A 25 -12.41 -23.62 12.27
C VAL A 25 -12.89 -22.50 11.35
N GLY A 26 -13.05 -21.30 11.91
CA GLY A 26 -13.57 -20.13 11.18
C GLY A 26 -12.60 -18.96 11.09
N THR A 27 -11.43 -19.06 11.73
CA THR A 27 -10.46 -17.97 11.80
C THR A 27 -9.06 -18.42 11.36
N GLY A 28 -8.25 -17.47 10.87
CA GLY A 28 -6.90 -17.71 10.37
C GLY A 28 -5.84 -16.81 10.99
N THR A 29 -4.59 -17.29 11.05
CA THR A 29 -3.43 -16.50 11.46
C THR A 29 -2.66 -16.03 10.23
N VAL A 30 -2.28 -14.76 10.19
CA VAL A 30 -1.51 -14.14 9.11
C VAL A 30 -0.10 -13.82 9.59
N LEU A 31 0.91 -14.17 8.81
CA LEU A 31 2.29 -13.70 8.95
C LEU A 31 2.59 -12.79 7.76
N ALA A 32 2.74 -11.49 8.01
CA ALA A 32 2.99 -10.46 7.01
C ALA A 32 4.43 -9.95 7.17
N ASP A 33 5.29 -10.27 6.20
CA ASP A 33 6.69 -9.88 6.20
C ASP A 33 6.91 -8.56 5.45
N TYR A 34 7.51 -7.58 6.12
CA TYR A 34 7.83 -6.25 5.57
C TYR A 34 9.33 -6.05 5.29
N GLU A 35 10.11 -7.14 5.30
CA GLU A 35 11.52 -7.12 4.98
C GLU A 35 11.78 -6.53 3.58
N HIS A 36 12.81 -5.68 3.47
CA HIS A 36 13.23 -5.02 2.23
C HIS A 36 12.22 -4.07 1.57
N LEU A 37 11.12 -3.71 2.23
CA LEU A 37 10.21 -2.68 1.71
C LEU A 37 10.77 -1.27 1.95
N SER A 38 10.73 -0.45 0.90
CA SER A 38 11.11 0.95 0.95
C SER A 38 9.93 1.86 1.31
N LEU A 39 10.24 3.07 1.79
CA LEU A 39 9.22 4.06 2.15
C LEU A 39 8.32 4.41 0.97
N SER A 40 8.90 4.58 -0.24
CA SER A 40 8.14 4.91 -1.45
C SER A 40 7.18 3.78 -1.84
N GLN A 41 7.57 2.51 -1.69
CA GLN A 41 6.68 1.39 -1.97
C GLN A 41 5.49 1.34 -1.00
N VAL A 42 5.73 1.54 0.29
CA VAL A 42 4.69 1.38 1.32
C VAL A 42 3.77 2.61 1.40
N CYS A 43 4.34 3.81 1.25
CA CYS A 43 3.62 5.07 1.40
C CYS A 43 3.25 5.73 0.07
N SER A 44 3.39 5.04 -1.07
CA SER A 44 2.82 5.53 -2.33
C SER A 44 1.31 5.59 -2.25
N LEU A 45 0.71 6.61 -2.86
CA LEU A 45 -0.73 6.81 -2.82
C LEU A 45 -1.50 5.68 -3.49
N GLU A 46 -0.98 5.14 -4.58
CA GLU A 46 -1.59 3.98 -5.26
C GLU A 46 -1.67 2.77 -4.35
N VAL A 47 -0.60 2.49 -3.58
CA VAL A 47 -0.56 1.38 -2.63
C VAL A 47 -1.48 1.66 -1.45
N ILE A 48 -1.49 2.88 -0.91
CA ILE A 48 -2.40 3.25 0.19
C ILE A 48 -3.87 3.12 -0.25
N GLU A 49 -4.22 3.60 -1.45
CA GLU A 49 -5.58 3.48 -1.98
C GLU A 49 -5.97 2.03 -2.23
N PHE A 50 -5.05 1.22 -2.78
CA PHE A 50 -5.26 -0.20 -2.96
C PHE A 50 -5.50 -0.90 -1.62
N MET A 51 -4.66 -0.63 -0.62
CA MET A 51 -4.79 -1.18 0.73
C MET A 51 -6.09 -0.75 1.39
N ARG A 52 -6.48 0.53 1.25
CA ARG A 52 -7.77 1.03 1.75
C ARG A 52 -8.95 0.26 1.15
N LYS A 53 -8.96 0.07 -0.17
CA LYS A 53 -10.02 -0.72 -0.85
C LYS A 53 -10.01 -2.17 -0.38
N LEU A 54 -8.83 -2.77 -0.24
CA LEU A 54 -8.68 -4.15 0.22
C LEU A 54 -9.21 -4.34 1.64
N ILE A 55 -8.81 -3.45 2.57
CA ILE A 55 -9.29 -3.46 3.95
C ILE A 55 -10.81 -3.26 3.99
N GLY A 56 -11.35 -2.31 3.23
CA GLY A 56 -12.79 -2.07 3.17
C GLY A 56 -13.59 -3.28 2.69
N VAL A 57 -13.09 -3.98 1.67
CA VAL A 57 -13.67 -5.24 1.19
C VAL A 57 -13.59 -6.32 2.28
N TYR A 58 -12.43 -6.48 2.93
CA TYR A 58 -12.24 -7.46 3.99
C TYR A 58 -13.19 -7.22 5.18
N GLU A 59 -13.21 -6.01 5.74
CA GLU A 59 -14.04 -5.66 6.90
C GLU A 59 -15.55 -5.82 6.62
N SER A 60 -15.97 -5.54 5.38
CA SER A 60 -17.40 -5.59 5.02
C SER A 60 -17.91 -6.99 4.68
N ASN A 61 -17.04 -7.88 4.18
CA ASN A 61 -17.47 -9.18 3.64
C ASN A 61 -16.94 -10.40 4.42
N TYR A 62 -15.85 -10.24 5.17
CA TYR A 62 -15.21 -11.31 5.93
C TYR A 62 -15.01 -10.93 7.41
N PRO A 63 -16.05 -10.42 8.08
CA PRO A 63 -15.93 -9.97 9.46
C PRO A 63 -15.49 -11.12 10.37
N GLU A 64 -14.62 -10.79 11.33
CA GLU A 64 -14.17 -11.71 12.38
C GLU A 64 -13.45 -12.99 11.90
N THR A 65 -12.99 -13.04 10.65
CA THR A 65 -12.23 -14.19 10.11
C THR A 65 -10.73 -14.17 10.44
N LEU A 66 -10.16 -13.01 10.82
CA LEU A 66 -8.80 -12.91 11.34
C LEU A 66 -8.75 -13.37 12.79
N GLU A 67 -7.84 -14.26 13.13
CA GLU A 67 -7.51 -14.63 14.51
C GLU A 67 -6.41 -13.72 15.06
N ARG A 68 -5.27 -13.67 14.37
CA ARG A 68 -4.05 -12.90 14.70
C ARG A 68 -3.31 -12.50 13.43
N CYS A 69 -2.69 -11.32 13.41
CA CYS A 69 -1.80 -10.89 12.34
C CYS A 69 -0.44 -10.51 12.92
N PHE A 70 0.61 -11.22 12.52
CA PHE A 70 2.01 -10.93 12.87
C PHE A 70 2.61 -10.11 11.74
N ILE A 71 2.87 -8.83 11.98
CA ILE A 71 3.55 -7.95 11.04
C ILE A 71 5.02 -7.91 11.45
N VAL A 72 5.88 -8.54 10.67
CA VAL A 72 7.28 -8.82 11.03
C VAL A 72 8.25 -8.08 10.13
N ASN A 73 9.49 -7.95 10.60
CA ASN A 73 10.57 -7.26 9.90
C ASN A 73 10.21 -5.82 9.49
N THR A 74 9.42 -5.12 10.32
CA THR A 74 8.97 -3.79 9.96
C THR A 74 10.13 -2.78 9.91
N PRO A 75 10.22 -1.96 8.85
CA PRO A 75 11.21 -0.90 8.75
C PRO A 75 10.89 0.25 9.71
N SER A 76 11.88 1.09 10.02
CA SER A 76 11.74 2.19 10.99
C SER A 76 10.62 3.19 10.65
N PHE A 77 10.22 3.30 9.38
CA PHE A 77 9.14 4.15 8.94
C PHE A 77 7.74 3.52 9.05
N PHE A 78 7.63 2.22 9.36
CA PHE A 78 6.34 1.51 9.42
C PHE A 78 5.30 2.17 10.33
N PRO A 79 5.65 2.79 11.48
CA PRO A 79 4.67 3.51 12.30
C PRO A 79 3.90 4.60 11.54
N TYR A 80 4.52 5.25 10.55
CA TYR A 80 3.84 6.24 9.69
C TYR A 80 2.83 5.57 8.76
N ALA A 81 3.21 4.46 8.12
CA ALA A 81 2.30 3.68 7.27
C ALA A 81 1.11 3.13 8.08
N TRP A 82 1.37 2.64 9.28
CA TRP A 82 0.32 2.17 10.20
C TRP A 82 -0.68 3.28 10.54
N LYS A 83 -0.21 4.51 10.80
CA LYS A 83 -1.07 5.66 11.06
C LYS A 83 -1.99 5.99 9.88
N LEU A 84 -1.53 5.76 8.64
CA LEU A 84 -2.33 5.98 7.44
C LEU A 84 -3.38 4.89 7.22
N LEU A 85 -3.06 3.63 7.52
CA LEU A 85 -3.95 2.49 7.24
C LEU A 85 -4.94 2.17 8.38
N ARG A 86 -4.55 2.43 9.63
CA ARG A 86 -5.35 2.13 10.83
C ARG A 86 -6.78 2.68 10.80
N PRO A 87 -7.06 3.91 10.33
CA PRO A 87 -8.42 4.45 10.32
C PRO A 87 -9.42 3.64 9.47
N PHE A 88 -8.93 2.78 8.58
CA PHE A 88 -9.76 1.93 7.73
C PHE A 88 -10.08 0.57 8.36
N MET A 89 -9.49 0.25 9.52
CA MET A 89 -9.68 -1.02 10.21
C MET A 89 -10.58 -0.84 11.42
N SER A 90 -11.39 -1.86 11.73
CA SER A 90 -12.15 -1.89 12.98
C SER A 90 -11.22 -2.08 14.19
N GLU A 91 -11.66 -1.65 15.38
CA GLU A 91 -10.87 -1.87 16.62
C GLU A 91 -10.62 -3.36 16.89
N LYS A 92 -11.58 -4.23 16.53
CA LYS A 92 -11.42 -5.69 16.62
C LYS A 92 -10.30 -6.20 15.72
N THR A 93 -10.22 -5.74 14.47
CA THR A 93 -9.17 -6.14 13.53
C THR A 93 -7.83 -5.57 13.92
N ALA A 94 -7.77 -4.28 14.24
CA ALA A 94 -6.53 -3.62 14.65
C ALA A 94 -5.96 -4.21 15.95
N GLY A 95 -6.82 -4.57 16.92
CA GLY A 95 -6.41 -5.21 18.16
C GLY A 95 -5.82 -6.62 18.00
N LYS A 96 -5.96 -7.24 16.82
CA LYS A 96 -5.37 -8.56 16.49
C LYS A 96 -4.00 -8.43 15.82
N MET A 97 -3.55 -7.21 15.51
CA MET A 97 -2.26 -6.98 14.85
C MET A 97 -1.15 -6.83 15.87
N GLN A 98 -0.08 -7.59 15.67
CA GLN A 98 1.13 -7.57 16.47
C GLN A 98 2.29 -7.14 15.56
N ILE A 99 2.85 -5.98 15.84
CA ILE A 99 3.87 -5.33 15.00
C ILE A 99 5.24 -5.56 15.65
N PHE A 100 6.17 -6.09 14.87
CA PHE A 100 7.52 -6.40 15.33
C PHE A 100 8.55 -5.69 14.45
N SER A 101 9.58 -5.16 15.10
CA SER A 101 10.76 -4.60 14.44
C SER A 101 11.54 -5.67 13.67
N TYR A 102 12.59 -5.23 12.99
CA TYR A 102 13.53 -6.11 12.32
C TYR A 102 14.14 -7.15 13.26
N GLY A 103 14.31 -8.38 12.76
CA GLY A 103 14.98 -9.47 13.46
C GLY A 103 14.02 -10.57 13.90
N LYS A 104 14.34 -11.80 13.50
CA LYS A 104 13.56 -13.01 13.78
C LYS A 104 13.39 -13.29 15.27
N GLU A 105 14.39 -12.93 16.07
CA GLU A 105 14.39 -13.10 17.52
C GLU A 105 13.27 -12.31 18.21
N CYS A 106 12.81 -11.21 17.59
CA CYS A 106 11.78 -10.35 18.16
C CYS A 106 10.37 -10.94 18.03
N TRP A 107 10.11 -11.75 17.00
CA TRP A 107 8.75 -12.19 16.66
C TRP A 107 8.57 -13.71 16.69
N LYS A 108 9.61 -14.50 16.39
CA LYS A 108 9.51 -15.98 16.39
C LYS A 108 9.04 -16.56 17.72
N PRO A 109 9.57 -16.14 18.89
CA PRO A 109 9.12 -16.68 20.18
C PRO A 109 7.64 -16.41 20.46
N VAL A 110 7.08 -15.33 19.91
CA VAL A 110 5.66 -14.99 20.06
C VAL A 110 4.82 -15.77 19.06
N LEU A 111 5.25 -15.84 17.79
CA LEU A 111 4.57 -16.62 16.75
C LEU A 111 4.39 -18.08 17.16
N PHE A 112 5.46 -18.72 17.67
CA PHE A 112 5.44 -20.15 18.00
C PHE A 112 4.71 -20.51 19.30
N GLN A 113 4.17 -19.53 20.02
CA GLN A 113 3.16 -19.81 21.05
C GLN A 113 1.81 -20.19 20.45
N TYR A 114 1.57 -19.82 19.18
CA TYR A 114 0.28 -19.99 18.51
C TYR A 114 0.34 -20.89 17.28
N VAL A 115 1.51 -21.00 16.65
CA VAL A 115 1.69 -21.78 15.41
C VAL A 115 2.80 -22.80 15.61
N ASP A 116 2.53 -24.05 15.25
CA ASP A 116 3.54 -25.10 15.27
C ASP A 116 4.66 -24.76 14.27
N PRO A 117 5.96 -24.85 14.65
CA PRO A 117 7.07 -24.57 13.74
C PRO A 117 7.02 -25.39 12.43
N SER A 118 6.43 -26.59 12.44
CA SER A 118 6.26 -27.43 11.24
C SER A 118 5.29 -26.86 10.21
N ALA A 119 4.49 -25.84 10.56
CA ALA A 119 3.61 -25.13 9.64
C ALA A 119 4.27 -23.88 9.02
N ILE A 120 5.48 -23.52 9.45
CA ILE A 120 6.17 -22.30 9.00
C ILE A 120 7.45 -22.68 8.22
N PRO A 121 7.67 -22.11 7.03
CA PRO A 121 8.90 -22.37 6.26
C PRO A 121 10.18 -22.05 7.04
N VAL A 122 11.25 -22.78 6.75
CA VAL A 122 12.59 -22.54 7.33
C VAL A 122 13.06 -21.10 7.09
N HIS A 123 12.68 -20.47 5.98
CA HIS A 123 12.91 -19.06 5.71
C HIS A 123 12.43 -18.15 6.85
N TRP A 124 11.23 -18.39 7.38
CA TRP A 124 10.67 -17.68 8.55
C TRP A 124 11.02 -18.35 9.89
N GLY A 125 11.98 -19.27 9.86
CA GLY A 125 12.57 -19.89 11.03
C GLY A 125 11.75 -20.99 11.68
N GLY A 126 10.75 -21.53 10.96
CA GLY A 126 10.11 -22.80 11.33
C GLY A 126 10.91 -23.99 10.82
N THR A 127 10.23 -25.11 10.54
CA THR A 127 10.85 -26.36 10.09
C THR A 127 10.24 -26.92 8.81
N LEU A 128 9.27 -26.22 8.19
CA LEU A 128 8.68 -26.65 6.93
C LEU A 128 9.66 -26.45 5.77
N MET A 129 9.86 -27.52 5.00
CA MET A 129 10.67 -27.54 3.78
C MET A 129 9.78 -27.89 2.59
N GLY A 130 9.92 -27.15 1.49
CA GLY A 130 9.26 -27.43 0.23
C GLY A 130 9.94 -28.59 -0.54
N PRO A 131 9.34 -29.02 -1.66
CA PRO A 131 9.95 -30.02 -2.54
C PRO A 131 11.37 -29.64 -2.95
N GLY A 132 12.30 -30.60 -2.91
CA GLY A 132 13.71 -30.36 -3.26
C GLY A 132 14.49 -29.56 -2.22
N ASP A 133 14.13 -29.69 -0.93
CA ASP A 133 14.75 -28.98 0.19
C ASP A 133 14.69 -27.45 0.04
N ASP A 134 13.57 -26.94 -0.46
CA ASP A 134 13.32 -25.50 -0.60
C ASP A 134 12.90 -24.88 0.75
N PRO A 135 13.76 -24.07 1.41
CA PRO A 135 13.46 -23.50 2.72
C PRO A 135 12.39 -22.41 2.67
N GLU A 136 12.06 -21.88 1.49
CA GLU A 136 11.08 -20.80 1.32
C GLU A 136 9.70 -21.31 0.93
N CYS A 137 9.59 -22.60 0.56
CA CYS A 137 8.36 -23.20 0.07
C CYS A 137 7.77 -22.43 -1.12
N THR A 138 8.60 -22.08 -2.11
CA THR A 138 8.24 -21.27 -3.30
C THR A 138 7.10 -21.86 -4.13
N HIS A 139 6.90 -23.18 -4.08
CA HIS A 139 5.76 -23.85 -4.69
C HIS A 139 4.40 -23.42 -4.11
N MET A 140 4.37 -22.87 -2.89
CA MET A 140 3.15 -22.40 -2.22
C MET A 140 3.18 -20.89 -1.93
N ILE A 141 4.36 -20.28 -1.78
CA ILE A 141 4.53 -18.84 -1.46
C ILE A 141 5.24 -18.12 -2.60
N GLY A 142 4.52 -17.25 -3.29
CA GLY A 142 5.10 -16.37 -4.30
C GLY A 142 5.87 -15.20 -3.67
N ARG A 143 7.15 -15.04 -4.02
CA ARG A 143 8.03 -13.93 -3.55
C ARG A 143 7.74 -12.58 -4.22
N GLY A 144 6.81 -12.54 -5.17
CA GLY A 144 6.66 -11.40 -6.07
C GLY A 144 7.95 -11.20 -6.89
N GLY A 145 8.33 -9.94 -7.09
CA GLY A 145 9.51 -9.55 -7.86
C GLY A 145 9.22 -8.37 -8.77
N HIS A 146 10.25 -7.88 -9.46
CA HIS A 146 10.06 -6.86 -10.47
C HIS A 146 9.19 -7.41 -11.60
N VAL A 147 8.06 -6.76 -11.88
CA VAL A 147 7.20 -7.15 -13.00
C VAL A 147 7.95 -6.82 -14.30
N PRO A 148 8.20 -7.77 -15.21
CA PRO A 148 8.89 -7.48 -16.47
C PRO A 148 8.19 -6.38 -17.27
N GLU A 149 8.95 -5.42 -17.83
CA GLU A 149 8.40 -4.25 -18.53
C GLU A 149 7.49 -4.63 -19.72
N HIS A 150 7.76 -5.74 -20.39
CA HIS A 150 6.92 -6.21 -21.50
C HIS A 150 5.52 -6.68 -21.05
N LEU A 151 5.31 -6.94 -19.75
CA LEU A 151 4.01 -7.22 -19.15
C LEU A 151 3.31 -5.96 -18.68
N TYR A 152 3.98 -4.80 -18.70
CA TYR A 152 3.31 -3.55 -18.40
C TYR A 152 2.29 -3.37 -19.49
N LEU A 153 1.02 -3.37 -19.07
CA LEU A 153 -0.03 -2.92 -19.94
C LEU A 153 0.35 -1.49 -20.28
N LYS A 154 0.78 -1.23 -21.53
CA LYS A 154 0.75 0.13 -22.09
C LYS A 154 -0.60 0.66 -21.67
N ASN A 155 -0.64 1.73 -20.88
CA ASN A 155 -1.89 2.30 -20.40
C ASN A 155 -2.88 2.19 -21.54
N ARG A 156 -3.97 1.45 -21.30
CA ARG A 156 -5.14 1.58 -22.14
C ARG A 156 -5.38 3.08 -22.17
N SER A 157 -5.12 3.69 -23.33
CA SER A 157 -5.69 4.97 -23.64
C SER A 157 -7.17 4.89 -23.25
N SER A 158 -7.63 5.88 -22.48
CA SER A 158 -9.04 6.26 -22.37
C SER A 158 -10.05 5.36 -21.63
N ASP A 159 -9.81 4.91 -20.39
CA ASP A 159 -10.92 4.41 -19.53
C ASP A 159 -11.18 5.28 -18.27
N SER A 160 -10.45 6.39 -18.10
CA SER A 160 -10.90 7.53 -17.30
C SER A 160 -10.12 8.77 -17.74
N GLU A 161 -10.42 9.33 -18.90
CA GLU A 161 -10.32 10.79 -18.99
C GLU A 161 -11.34 11.28 -17.96
N ASP A 162 -10.89 11.63 -16.75
CA ASP A 162 -11.69 12.53 -15.91
C ASP A 162 -12.03 13.70 -16.83
N SER A 163 -13.31 14.04 -16.95
CA SER A 163 -13.79 15.11 -17.85
C SER A 163 -13.06 16.43 -17.66
N ASP A 164 -12.38 16.57 -16.51
CA ASP A 164 -11.70 17.76 -16.05
C ASP A 164 -10.18 17.71 -16.32
N THR A 165 -9.70 16.70 -17.05
CA THR A 165 -8.28 16.55 -17.39
C THR A 165 -7.87 17.61 -18.41
N THR A 166 -6.91 18.46 -18.06
CA THR A 166 -6.33 19.45 -18.98
C THR A 166 -5.03 18.92 -19.57
N THR A 167 -4.93 18.90 -20.90
CA THR A 167 -3.68 18.57 -21.61
C THR A 167 -2.91 19.84 -21.93
N CYS A 168 -1.60 19.86 -21.66
CA CYS A 168 -0.71 20.95 -22.03
C CYS A 168 0.59 20.41 -22.63
N ILE A 169 1.32 21.28 -23.33
CA ILE A 169 2.66 21.00 -23.87
C ILE A 169 3.60 22.02 -23.23
N LEU A 170 4.66 21.54 -22.59
CA LEU A 170 5.69 22.38 -21.98
C LEU A 170 6.99 22.24 -22.77
N GLU A 171 7.51 23.36 -23.25
CA GLU A 171 8.86 23.40 -23.81
C GLU A 171 9.92 23.39 -22.70
N ARG A 172 11.17 23.11 -23.08
CA ARG A 172 12.29 23.08 -22.13
C ARG A 172 12.40 24.41 -21.37
N GLY A 173 12.25 24.35 -20.05
CA GLY A 173 12.37 25.51 -19.17
C GLY A 173 11.08 26.31 -18.99
N GLN A 174 9.98 25.89 -19.62
CA GLN A 174 8.65 26.43 -19.32
C GLN A 174 8.05 25.78 -18.07
N ASN A 175 7.23 26.56 -17.37
CA ASN A 175 6.46 26.14 -16.22
C ASN A 175 4.96 26.36 -16.52
N LEU A 176 4.10 25.53 -15.92
CA LEU A 176 2.66 25.75 -15.88
C LEU A 176 2.22 25.78 -14.42
N ASP A 177 1.70 26.92 -14.00
CA ASP A 177 1.10 27.08 -12.69
C ASP A 177 -0.41 26.80 -12.78
N VAL A 178 -0.91 25.94 -11.89
CA VAL A 178 -2.34 25.57 -11.80
C VAL A 178 -2.89 26.10 -10.47
N PRO A 179 -3.40 27.34 -10.41
CA PRO A 179 -3.84 27.95 -9.17
C PRO A 179 -5.12 27.29 -8.65
N VAL A 180 -5.14 26.90 -7.37
CA VAL A 180 -6.31 26.31 -6.71
C VAL A 180 -6.69 27.12 -5.48
N LYS A 181 -7.85 27.78 -5.54
CA LYS A 181 -8.33 28.60 -4.42
C LYS A 181 -8.84 27.73 -3.28
N VAL A 182 -8.20 27.83 -2.11
CA VAL A 182 -8.61 27.17 -0.87
C VAL A 182 -9.48 28.12 -0.05
N GLU A 183 -10.79 27.86 -0.03
CA GLU A 183 -11.76 28.69 0.70
C GLU A 183 -11.95 28.29 2.17
N ARG A 184 -11.57 27.05 2.52
CA ARG A 184 -11.74 26.49 3.86
C ARG A 184 -10.46 25.81 4.32
N GLU A 185 -9.97 26.19 5.51
CA GLU A 185 -8.87 25.51 6.17
C GLU A 185 -9.22 24.04 6.43
N GLY A 186 -8.23 23.16 6.31
CA GLY A 186 -8.42 21.70 6.41
C GLY A 186 -9.00 21.06 5.14
N SER A 187 -9.23 21.83 4.07
CA SER A 187 -9.52 21.25 2.75
C SER A 187 -8.33 20.42 2.26
N VAL A 188 -8.59 19.44 1.39
CA VAL A 188 -7.54 18.59 0.82
C VAL A 188 -7.37 18.94 -0.65
N LEU A 189 -6.18 19.41 -1.02
CA LEU A 189 -5.74 19.53 -2.41
C LEU A 189 -5.35 18.14 -2.92
N ARG A 190 -5.86 17.74 -4.08
CA ARG A 190 -5.47 16.50 -4.77
C ARG A 190 -5.02 16.81 -6.18
N TRP A 191 -4.02 16.09 -6.66
CA TRP A 191 -3.55 16.18 -8.04
C TRP A 191 -3.33 14.81 -8.63
N LYS A 192 -3.45 14.76 -9.96
CA LYS A 192 -3.10 13.63 -10.81
C LYS A 192 -2.58 14.17 -12.13
N PHE A 193 -1.36 13.82 -12.52
CA PHE A 193 -0.80 14.21 -13.82
C PHE A 193 0.09 13.10 -14.38
N GLN A 194 0.25 13.09 -15.70
CA GLN A 194 1.06 12.10 -16.41
C GLN A 194 1.87 12.79 -17.51
N THR A 195 3.13 12.39 -17.67
CA THR A 195 3.96 12.87 -18.78
C THR A 195 3.84 11.95 -20.00
N GLY A 196 4.21 12.47 -21.17
CA GLY A 196 4.40 11.64 -22.36
C GLY A 196 5.56 10.63 -22.17
N PRO A 197 5.58 9.53 -22.94
CA PRO A 197 6.60 8.50 -22.86
C PRO A 197 8.04 9.05 -22.85
N GLY A 198 8.86 8.64 -21.88
CA GLY A 198 10.27 9.02 -21.80
C GLY A 198 10.55 10.42 -21.28
N HIS A 199 9.54 11.17 -20.85
CA HIS A 199 9.69 12.53 -20.31
C HIS A 199 9.52 12.58 -18.80
N GLU A 200 10.27 13.48 -18.16
CA GLU A 200 10.14 13.85 -16.74
C GLU A 200 9.69 15.31 -16.63
N VAL A 201 9.03 15.66 -15.52
CA VAL A 201 8.58 17.02 -15.22
C VAL A 201 8.99 17.40 -13.79
N GLY A 202 9.31 18.67 -13.58
CA GLY A 202 9.46 19.21 -12.23
C GLY A 202 8.09 19.49 -11.64
N PHE A 203 7.82 18.98 -10.43
CA PHE A 203 6.57 19.23 -9.73
C PHE A 203 6.82 19.71 -8.30
N GLY A 204 6.11 20.75 -7.90
CA GLY A 204 6.14 21.35 -6.56
C GLY A 204 4.81 22.04 -6.26
N VAL A 205 4.60 22.39 -5.00
CA VAL A 205 3.39 23.09 -4.53
C VAL A 205 3.80 24.31 -3.74
N THR A 206 3.29 25.47 -4.12
CA THR A 206 3.48 26.74 -3.42
C THR A 206 2.14 27.26 -2.92
N TRP A 207 2.18 28.08 -1.88
CA TRP A 207 1.01 28.75 -1.32
C TRP A 207 1.21 30.26 -1.31
N SER A 208 0.16 30.99 -1.65
CA SER A 208 0.06 32.44 -1.62
C SER A 208 -1.22 32.86 -0.85
N PRO A 209 -1.15 33.87 0.03
CA PRO A 209 -2.31 34.32 0.80
C PRO A 209 -3.34 35.13 -0.03
N THR A 210 -2.91 35.74 -1.14
CA THR A 210 -3.75 36.52 -2.07
C THR A 210 -2.95 36.61 -3.35
N GLY A 211 -3.49 36.11 -4.46
CA GLY A 211 -2.75 35.80 -5.70
C GLY A 211 -1.63 36.79 -6.10
N ASP A 212 -0.56 36.23 -6.65
CA ASP A 212 0.66 36.78 -7.29
C ASP A 212 1.39 37.98 -6.65
N THR A 213 0.88 38.58 -5.57
CA THR A 213 1.37 39.86 -5.04
C THR A 213 2.13 39.73 -3.71
N ILE A 214 2.11 38.56 -3.08
CA ILE A 214 2.79 38.28 -1.80
C ILE A 214 3.75 37.09 -2.02
N PRO A 215 4.96 37.08 -1.42
CA PRO A 215 5.92 35.98 -1.59
C PRO A 215 5.28 34.63 -1.30
N THR A 216 5.32 33.76 -2.32
CA THR A 216 4.85 32.38 -2.29
C THR A 216 5.68 31.57 -1.31
N GLN A 217 5.01 30.91 -0.37
CA GLN A 217 5.62 29.92 0.51
C GLN A 217 5.70 28.58 -0.22
N GLU A 218 6.88 27.97 -0.29
CA GLU A 218 7.02 26.59 -0.77
C GLU A 218 6.42 25.62 0.26
N ILE A 219 5.45 24.82 -0.16
CA ILE A 219 4.79 23.81 0.66
C ILE A 219 5.31 22.40 0.33
N LEU A 220 5.51 22.13 -0.96
CA LEU A 220 6.15 20.92 -1.44
C LEU A 220 7.33 21.32 -2.33
N GLN A 221 8.51 20.82 -1.97
CA GLN A 221 9.72 21.12 -2.72
C GLN A 221 9.63 20.62 -4.16
N THR A 222 10.06 21.45 -5.12
CA THR A 222 10.10 21.02 -6.52
C THR A 222 11.07 19.85 -6.70
N THR A 223 10.56 18.71 -7.17
CA THR A 223 11.36 17.52 -7.50
C THR A 223 11.07 17.01 -8.90
N ARG A 224 12.02 16.29 -9.50
CA ARG A 224 11.81 15.66 -10.80
C ARG A 224 10.99 14.39 -10.64
N VAL A 225 9.88 14.33 -11.36
CA VAL A 225 8.95 13.21 -11.35
C VAL A 225 8.94 12.56 -12.73
N LYS A 226 9.20 11.26 -12.76
CA LYS A 226 9.06 10.43 -13.96
C LYS A 226 7.74 9.67 -13.86
N CYS A 227 6.71 10.20 -14.47
CA CYS A 227 5.35 9.66 -14.46
C CYS A 227 4.84 9.34 -15.87
N ASP A 228 5.71 8.80 -16.74
CA ASP A 228 5.38 8.48 -18.12
C ASP A 228 4.64 7.14 -18.24
N LEU A 229 4.93 6.20 -17.35
CA LEU A 229 4.27 4.89 -17.28
C LEU A 229 3.06 4.88 -16.35
N VAL A 230 3.18 5.55 -15.21
CA VAL A 230 2.20 5.59 -14.12
C VAL A 230 1.95 7.06 -13.76
N PRO A 231 0.69 7.53 -13.70
CA PRO A 231 0.39 8.90 -13.30
C PRO A 231 0.94 9.21 -11.91
N GLU A 232 1.51 10.40 -11.75
CA GLU A 232 1.81 10.92 -10.41
C GLU A 232 0.49 11.35 -9.77
N ILE A 233 0.21 10.83 -8.58
CA ILE A 233 -0.97 11.17 -7.78
C ILE A 233 -0.47 11.68 -6.44
N GLY A 234 -1.10 12.74 -5.92
CA GLY A 234 -0.72 13.36 -4.66
C GLY A 234 -1.89 13.99 -3.92
N GLU A 235 -1.77 14.12 -2.59
CA GLU A 235 -2.69 14.92 -1.80
C GLU A 235 -1.98 15.70 -0.69
N LEU A 236 -2.55 16.85 -0.34
CA LEU A 236 -2.04 17.76 0.68
C LEU A 236 -3.20 18.37 1.47
N SER A 237 -3.10 18.34 2.80
CA SER A 237 -4.04 19.06 3.67
C SER A 237 -3.67 20.54 3.74
N CYS A 238 -4.59 21.40 3.30
CA CYS A 238 -4.40 22.84 3.24
C CYS A 238 -4.64 23.44 4.63
N ALA A 239 -3.55 23.72 5.36
CA ALA A 239 -3.63 24.30 6.71
C ALA A 239 -4.16 25.75 6.75
N LYS A 240 -4.16 26.45 5.61
CA LYS A 240 -4.56 27.86 5.48
C LYS A 240 -5.40 28.06 4.23
N THR A 241 -6.26 29.07 4.25
CA THR A 241 -6.91 29.59 3.03
C THR A 241 -5.90 30.35 2.17
N GLY A 242 -6.15 30.45 0.87
CA GLY A 242 -5.23 31.08 -0.08
C GLY A 242 -5.31 30.46 -1.47
N THR A 243 -4.23 30.57 -2.24
CA THR A 243 -4.08 29.96 -3.57
C THR A 243 -2.72 29.31 -3.67
#